data_AF-A0A9D7NED2-F1
#
_entry.id   AF-A0A9D7NED2-F1
#
_cell.length_a   1.000
_cell.length_b   1.000
_cell.length_c   1.000
_cell.angle_alpha   90.00
_cell.angle_beta   90.00
_cell.angle_gamma   90.00
#
_symmetry.space_group_name_H-M   'P 1'
#
loop_
_entity.id
_entity.type
_entity.pdbx_description
1 polymer ?
#
loop_
_entity_poly.entity_id
_entity_poly.type
_entity_poly.pdbx_seq_one_letter_code
_entity_poly.pdbx_strand_id
1 'polypeptide(L)'
;MGKVEDFIVKDLVGHVDQKYRTVSSRSSRAVMGHSMGADGAARYSILYPDVFCGFASHSGSLDLSFLLNCSLLCHPRTRTTKDSVPMSIPH
;
A
#
# COMPACT_ATOMS: atom_id res chain seq x y z
N MET A 1 12.75 -15.06 -4.67
CA MET A 1 11.34 -15.19 -4.25
C MET A 1 10.61 -13.91 -4.64
N GLY A 2 10.00 -13.82 -5.83
CA GLY A 2 9.40 -12.56 -6.33
C GLY A 2 8.36 -12.72 -7.44
N LYS A 3 7.99 -13.95 -7.79
CA LYS A 3 7.08 -14.19 -8.94
C LYS A 3 5.62 -13.95 -8.60
N VAL A 4 5.24 -14.10 -7.33
CA VAL A 4 3.84 -14.01 -6.90
C VAL A 4 3.45 -12.55 -6.60
N GLU A 5 4.34 -11.78 -5.96
CA GLU A 5 4.07 -10.38 -5.61
C GLU A 5 3.93 -9.51 -6.87
N ASP A 6 4.87 -9.59 -7.81
CA ASP A 6 4.76 -8.90 -9.09
C ASP A 6 3.55 -9.35 -9.91
N PHE A 7 3.22 -10.64 -9.89
CA PHE A 7 2.01 -11.15 -10.56
C PHE A 7 0.73 -10.52 -9.98
N ILE A 8 0.63 -10.38 -8.66
CA ILE A 8 -0.55 -9.79 -8.02
C ILE A 8 -0.60 -8.27 -8.24
N VAL A 9 0.53 -7.57 -8.10
CA VAL A 9 0.55 -6.10 -8.09
C VAL A 9 0.59 -5.50 -9.49
N LYS A 10 1.22 -6.16 -10.46
CA LYS A 10 1.38 -5.64 -11.83
C LYS A 10 0.49 -6.38 -12.81
N ASP A 11 0.66 -7.69 -12.92
CA ASP A 11 -0.01 -8.46 -13.99
C ASP A 11 -1.52 -8.53 -13.76
N LEU A 12 -1.95 -8.91 -12.55
CA LEU A 12 -3.36 -9.02 -12.20
C LEU A 12 -4.05 -7.66 -12.21
N VAL A 13 -3.45 -6.65 -11.58
CA VAL A 13 -3.96 -5.27 -11.57
C VAL A 13 -4.11 -4.73 -12.98
N GLY A 14 -3.07 -4.86 -13.81
CA GLY A 14 -3.10 -4.41 -15.20
C GLY A 14 -4.13 -5.17 -16.03
N HIS A 15 -4.26 -6.48 -15.83
CA HIS A 15 -5.27 -7.30 -16.52
C HIS A 15 -6.69 -6.86 -16.16
N VAL A 16 -6.97 -6.60 -14.88
CA VAL A 16 -8.29 -6.15 -14.43
C VAL A 16 -8.61 -4.77 -14.98
N ASP A 17 -7.66 -3.83 -14.96
CA ASP A 17 -7.88 -2.48 -15.48
C ASP A 17 -8.09 -2.44 -17.00
N GLN A 18 -7.51 -3.38 -17.75
CA GLN A 18 -7.72 -3.49 -19.20
C GLN A 18 -9.05 -4.16 -19.55
N LYS A 19 -9.48 -5.14 -18.74
CA LYS A 19 -10.67 -5.95 -19.02
C LYS A 19 -11.95 -5.34 -18.48
N TYR A 20 -11.87 -4.54 -17.42
CA TYR A 20 -13.02 -3.97 -16.74
C TYR A 20 -12.90 -2.45 -16.65
N ARG A 21 -14.05 -1.76 -16.54
CA ARG A 21 -14.10 -0.31 -16.39
C ARG A 21 -13.77 0.08 -14.95
N THR A 22 -12.50 0.00 -14.58
CA THR A 22 -12.00 0.40 -13.25
C THR A 22 -11.54 1.85 -13.25
N VAL A 23 -11.43 2.43 -12.05
CA VAL A 23 -10.72 3.69 -11.84
C VAL A 23 -9.27 3.32 -11.53
N SER A 24 -8.35 3.56 -12.47
CA SER A 24 -6.93 3.20 -12.36
C SER A 24 -6.13 4.04 -11.35
N SER A 25 -6.80 4.87 -10.56
CA SER A 25 -6.18 5.67 -9.50
C SER A 25 -5.96 4.83 -8.25
N ARG A 26 -4.78 4.99 -7.61
CA ARG A 26 -4.49 4.34 -6.33
C ARG A 26 -5.56 4.60 -5.28
N SER A 27 -6.14 5.81 -5.27
CA SER A 27 -7.16 6.25 -4.30
C SER A 27 -8.46 5.45 -4.41
N SER A 28 -8.66 4.76 -5.54
CA SER A 28 -9.82 3.90 -5.78
C SER A 28 -9.47 2.41 -5.71
N ARG A 29 -8.25 2.07 -5.25
CA ARG A 29 -7.76 0.70 -5.17
C ARG A 29 -7.37 0.33 -3.74
N ALA A 30 -7.98 -0.72 -3.23
CA ALA A 30 -7.66 -1.32 -1.93
C ALA A 30 -7.50 -2.83 -2.07
N VAL A 31 -6.76 -3.45 -1.15
CA VAL A 31 -6.52 -4.90 -1.13
C VAL A 31 -7.10 -5.51 0.15
N MET A 32 -7.86 -6.59 0.06
CA MET A 32 -8.46 -7.26 1.22
C MET A 32 -7.96 -8.69 1.32
N GLY A 33 -7.79 -9.18 2.55
CA GLY A 33 -7.40 -10.55 2.81
C GLY A 33 -8.05 -11.15 4.05
N HIS A 34 -8.24 -12.47 4.04
CA HIS A 34 -8.77 -13.24 5.16
C HIS A 34 -7.72 -14.20 5.72
N SER A 35 -7.63 -14.32 7.05
CA SER A 35 -6.64 -15.19 7.72
C SER A 35 -5.22 -14.87 7.24
N MET A 36 -4.48 -15.84 6.71
CA MET A 36 -3.13 -15.63 6.14
C MET A 36 -3.11 -14.60 4.99
N GLY A 37 -4.24 -14.43 4.28
CA GLY A 37 -4.35 -13.42 3.23
C GLY A 37 -4.33 -11.99 3.77
N ALA A 38 -4.70 -11.79 5.04
CA ALA A 38 -4.69 -10.46 5.66
C ALA A 38 -3.26 -9.90 5.77
N ASP A 39 -2.30 -10.74 6.16
CA ASP A 39 -0.88 -10.36 6.22
C ASP A 39 -0.35 -9.99 4.83
N GLY A 40 -0.73 -10.74 3.80
CA GLY A 40 -0.40 -10.43 2.40
C GLY A 40 -0.99 -9.09 1.96
N ALA A 41 -2.26 -8.84 2.25
CA ALA A 41 -2.94 -7.59 1.93
C ALA A 41 -2.27 -6.38 2.60
N ALA A 42 -1.97 -6.49 3.90
CA ALA A 42 -1.25 -5.46 4.64
C ALA A 42 0.14 -5.22 4.03
N ARG A 43 0.90 -6.29 3.79
CA ARG A 43 2.24 -6.20 3.16
C ARG A 43 2.21 -5.52 1.79
N TYR A 44 1.28 -5.87 0.91
CA TYR A 44 1.18 -5.23 -0.41
C TYR A 44 0.81 -3.76 -0.32
N SER A 45 -0.10 -3.38 0.58
CA SER A 45 -0.47 -1.97 0.75
C SER A 45 0.69 -1.11 1.27
N ILE A 46 1.55 -1.66 2.13
CA ILE A 46 2.70 -0.96 2.70
C ILE A 46 3.86 -0.89 1.72
N LEU A 47 4.14 -1.99 0.99
CA LEU A 47 5.23 -2.05 0.02
C LEU A 47 4.91 -1.33 -1.30
N TYR A 48 3.63 -1.23 -1.67
CA TYR A 48 3.19 -0.61 -2.93
C TYR A 48 2.14 0.50 -2.68
N PRO A 49 2.51 1.58 -1.96
CA PRO A 49 1.60 2.68 -1.64
C PRO A 49 1.21 3.51 -2.87
N ASP A 50 1.92 3.34 -3.99
CA ASP A 50 1.58 3.96 -5.28
C ASP A 50 0.49 3.19 -6.03
N VAL A 51 0.23 1.94 -5.66
CA VAL A 51 -0.78 1.08 -6.28
C VAL A 51 -2.04 1.00 -5.42
N PHE A 52 -1.90 0.83 -4.11
CA PHE A 52 -3.02 0.68 -3.18
C PHE A 52 -3.11 1.86 -2.21
N CYS A 53 -4.33 2.37 -1.99
CA CYS A 53 -4.61 3.40 -0.98
C CYS A 53 -4.87 2.83 0.42
N GLY A 54 -5.16 1.53 0.52
CA GLY A 54 -5.42 0.90 1.81
C GLY A 54 -5.64 -0.60 1.70
N PHE A 55 -5.82 -1.23 2.87
CA PHE A 55 -6.12 -2.64 2.96
C PHE A 55 -7.23 -2.94 3.96
N ALA A 56 -7.86 -4.11 3.82
CA ALA A 56 -8.81 -4.65 4.79
C ALA A 56 -8.37 -6.04 5.25
N SER A 57 -8.41 -6.28 6.55
CA SER A 57 -8.06 -7.55 7.18
C SER A 57 -9.31 -8.16 7.82
N HIS A 58 -9.56 -9.44 7.54
CA HIS A 58 -10.64 -10.19 8.15
C HIS A 58 -10.11 -11.47 8.79
N SER A 59 -10.25 -11.63 10.11
CA SER A 59 -9.83 -12.83 10.86
C SER A 59 -8.39 -13.29 10.63
N GLY A 60 -7.51 -12.36 10.24
CA GLY A 60 -6.06 -12.54 10.26
C GLY A 60 -5.47 -11.80 11.46
N SER A 61 -4.38 -12.32 12.03
CA SER A 61 -3.61 -11.53 12.99
C SER A 61 -2.91 -10.44 12.21
N LEU A 62 -3.22 -9.17 12.51
CA LEU A 62 -2.41 -8.04 12.06
C LEU A 62 -1.14 -7.99 12.92
N ASP A 63 -0.34 -9.06 12.87
CA ASP A 63 0.92 -9.07 13.58
C ASP A 63 1.87 -8.13 12.83
N LEU A 64 1.97 -6.93 13.35
CA LEU A 64 2.84 -5.90 12.80
C LEU A 64 4.31 -6.35 12.84
N SER A 65 4.66 -7.27 13.74
CA SER A 65 5.96 -7.93 13.78
C SER A 65 6.22 -8.77 12.52
N PHE A 66 5.25 -9.57 12.04
CA PHE A 66 5.32 -10.29 10.77
C PHE A 66 5.46 -9.34 9.57
N LEU A 67 4.80 -8.18 9.62
CA LEU A 67 4.90 -7.15 8.57
C LEU A 67 6.26 -6.43 8.56
N LEU A 68 6.85 -6.15 9.73
CA LEU A 68 8.13 -5.42 9.87
C LEU A 68 9.37 -6.32 9.93
N ASN A 69 9.25 -7.62 10.17
CA ASN A 69 10.40 -8.53 10.23
C ASN A 69 10.98 -8.87 8.85
N CYS A 70 10.43 -8.29 7.78
CA CYS A 70 11.09 -8.18 6.49
C CYS A 70 11.89 -6.87 6.49
N SER A 71 13.22 -7.00 6.55
CA SER A 71 14.31 -6.01 6.71
C SER A 71 14.34 -4.77 5.79
N LEU A 72 13.21 -4.09 5.57
CA LEU A 72 13.09 -2.91 4.71
C LEU A 72 12.82 -1.59 5.45
N LEU A 73 12.77 -1.58 6.79
CA LEU A 73 12.75 -0.31 7.54
C LEU A 73 14.13 0.28 7.83
N CYS A 74 15.22 -0.37 7.43
CA CYS A 74 16.54 0.27 7.45
C CYS A 74 16.72 1.18 6.23
N HIS A 75 15.82 2.14 6.04
CA HIS A 75 16.05 3.48 5.46
C HIS A 75 14.82 4.36 5.76
N PRO A 76 14.80 5.09 6.89
CA PRO A 76 13.88 6.19 7.06
C PRO A 76 14.27 7.28 6.07
N ARG A 77 13.55 7.41 4.94
CA ARG A 77 13.65 8.63 4.14
C ARG A 77 12.91 9.73 4.90
N THR A 78 13.63 10.39 5.79
CA THR A 78 13.20 11.64 6.43
C THR A 78 12.79 12.63 5.35
N ARG A 79 11.48 12.85 5.18
CA ARG A 79 11.00 14.04 4.49
C ARG A 79 10.77 15.11 5.55
N THR A 80 11.84 15.76 5.97
CA THR A 80 11.75 17.04 6.67
C THR A 80 11.29 18.08 5.66
N THR A 81 9.99 18.30 5.52
CA THR A 81 9.50 19.55 4.92
C THR A 81 9.51 20.62 6.00
N LYS A 82 10.70 21.14 6.30
CA LYS A 82 10.83 22.53 6.73
C LYS A 82 10.69 23.36 5.46
N ASP A 83 9.47 23.69 5.08
CA ASP A 83 9.21 24.80 4.17
C ASP A 83 8.00 25.57 4.74
N SER A 84 8.35 26.73 5.26
CA SER A 84 7.53 27.77 5.87
C SER A 84 6.34 28.21 5.02
N VAL A 85 5.14 28.18 5.61
CA VAL A 85 4.01 29.01 5.15
C VAL A 85 3.80 30.10 6.21
N PRO A 86 4.17 31.37 5.96
CA PRO A 86 3.66 32.47 6.77
C PRO A 86 2.19 32.68 6.40
N MET A 87 1.29 32.35 7.33
CA MET A 87 -0.12 32.73 7.25
C MET A 87 -0.22 34.22 7.62
N SER A 88 -0.15 35.09 6.62
CA SER A 88 -0.46 36.51 6.75
C SER A 88 -1.98 36.68 6.91
N ILE A 89 -2.39 37.22 8.05
CA ILE A 89 -3.78 37.63 8.33
C ILE A 89 -3.96 39.05 7.80
N PRO A 90 -4.94 39.35 6.93
CA PRO A 90 -5.33 40.73 6.65
C PRO A 90 -6.54 41.12 7.52
N HIS A 91 -6.34 42.06 8.44
CA HIS A 91 -7.04 43.36 8.48
C HIS A 91 -6.57 44.22 9.66
#